data_AF-A0A6G2JKA6-F1
#
_entry.id   AF-A0A6G2JKA6-F1
#
_cell.length_a   1.000
_cell.length_b   1.000
_cell.length_c   1.000
_cell.angle_alpha   90.00
_cell.angle_beta   90.00
_cell.angle_gamma   90.00
#
_symmetry.space_group_name_H-M   'P 1'
#
loop_
_entity.id
_entity.type
_entity.pdbx_description
1 polymer ?
#
loop_
_entity_poly.entity_id
_entity_poly.type
_entity_poly.pdbx_seq_one_letter_code
_entity_poly.pdbx_strand_id
1 'polypeptide(L)'
;MTGDTDLNNDTELINGTDRIPNPRLPAQCPGCGAALKVTRLDCTECDTAVIGGFHLPPLARLASEDQAFVLCFLQTGGNLKDMAEHYGVSYPTLRNRLDDLVEHLDSLAADRPEEELDEAS
;
A
#
# COMPACT_ATOMS: atom_id res chain seq x y z
N MET A 1 12.71 9.73 42.99
CA MET A 1 11.71 10.53 42.24
C MET A 1 12.49 11.32 41.21
N THR A 2 12.59 10.94 39.95
CA THR A 2 11.88 10.02 39.05
C THR A 2 12.97 9.25 38.30
N GLY A 3 13.00 7.92 38.30
CA GLY A 3 12.04 7.14 37.54
C GLY A 3 12.68 6.82 36.21
N ASP A 4 13.51 5.77 36.21
CA ASP A 4 14.08 5.12 35.04
C ASP A 4 13.00 4.82 34.00
N THR A 5 13.31 5.03 32.73
CA THR A 5 12.77 4.15 31.70
C THR A 5 13.82 4.00 30.61
N ASP A 6 14.36 2.80 30.59
CA ASP A 6 15.37 2.28 29.71
C ASP A 6 15.04 2.54 28.23
N LEU A 7 15.94 3.26 27.56
CA LEU A 7 16.15 3.19 26.12
C LEU A 7 16.87 1.87 25.80
N ASN A 8 16.21 0.75 26.07
CA ASN A 8 16.63 -0.56 25.60
C ASN A 8 15.38 -1.33 25.23
N ASN A 9 15.10 -1.43 23.93
CA ASN A 9 14.48 -2.63 23.39
C ASN A 9 14.76 -2.75 21.88
N ASP A 10 15.77 -3.57 21.60
CA ASP A 10 15.81 -4.57 20.54
C ASP A 10 16.05 -4.13 19.09
N THR A 11 17.28 -3.69 18.83
CA THR A 11 17.97 -4.07 17.59
C THR A 11 18.39 -5.54 17.69
N GLU A 12 17.42 -6.46 17.68
CA GLU A 12 17.68 -7.91 17.62
C GLU A 12 17.39 -8.46 16.23
N LEU A 13 18.46 -8.89 15.56
CA LEU A 13 18.54 -10.04 14.66
C LEU A 13 17.51 -10.12 13.53
N ILE A 14 17.90 -9.57 12.37
CA ILE A 14 17.32 -9.78 11.04
C ILE A 14 17.14 -11.26 10.68
N ASN A 15 16.01 -11.84 11.10
CA ASN A 15 15.46 -13.10 10.60
C ASN A 15 14.08 -12.83 9.96
N GLY A 16 14.09 -12.36 8.71
CA GLY A 16 13.09 -12.66 7.67
C GLY A 16 11.58 -12.50 7.89
N THR A 17 11.07 -12.03 9.03
CA THR A 17 9.61 -12.01 9.30
C THR A 17 9.08 -10.84 10.14
N ASP A 18 9.91 -9.86 10.52
CA ASP A 18 9.43 -8.70 11.29
C ASP A 18 8.67 -7.71 10.41
N ARG A 19 7.35 -7.82 10.47
CA ARG A 19 6.42 -6.83 9.94
C ARG A 19 6.60 -5.56 10.78
N ILE A 20 7.31 -4.58 10.24
CA ILE A 20 7.20 -3.18 10.67
C ILE A 20 5.70 -2.91 10.83
N PRO A 21 5.20 -2.48 12.01
CA PRO A 21 3.79 -2.17 12.18
C PRO A 21 3.49 -0.91 11.37
N ASN A 22 3.25 -1.08 10.07
CA ASN A 22 2.80 -0.03 9.19
C ASN A 22 1.31 0.18 9.50
N PRO A 23 0.91 1.28 10.17
CA PRO A 23 -0.50 1.56 10.41
C PRO A 23 -1.23 1.56 9.06
N ARG A 24 -2.34 0.82 8.98
CA ARG A 24 -3.10 0.72 7.73
C ARG A 24 -3.63 2.11 7.35
N LEU A 25 -3.12 2.66 6.26
CA LEU A 25 -3.61 3.90 5.68
C LEU A 25 -5.06 3.71 5.24
N PRO A 26 -6.04 4.46 5.79
CA PRO A 26 -7.42 4.33 5.36
C PRO A 26 -7.59 4.92 3.95
N ALA A 27 -8.10 4.11 3.02
CA ALA A 27 -8.46 4.59 1.68
C ALA A 27 -9.83 5.28 1.63
N GLN A 28 -10.68 5.03 2.63
CA GLN A 28 -12.05 5.53 2.72
C GLN A 28 -12.30 6.21 4.07
N CYS A 29 -13.17 7.22 4.06
CA CYS A 29 -13.58 7.96 5.23
C CYS A 29 -14.43 7.07 6.15
N PRO A 30 -14.06 6.86 7.43
CA PRO A 30 -14.83 6.01 8.34
C PRO A 30 -16.21 6.58 8.70
N GLY A 31 -16.48 7.86 8.41
CA GLY A 31 -17.78 8.49 8.67
C GLY A 31 -18.78 8.38 7.52
N CYS A 32 -18.33 8.42 6.26
CA CYS A 32 -19.22 8.47 5.09
C CYS A 32 -18.85 7.51 3.95
N GLY A 33 -17.74 6.78 4.05
CA GLY A 33 -17.26 5.85 3.02
C GLY A 33 -16.62 6.50 1.78
N ALA A 34 -16.64 7.84 1.68
CA ALA A 34 -16.02 8.54 0.54
C ALA A 34 -14.50 8.34 0.50
N ALA A 35 -13.90 8.38 -0.70
CA ALA A 35 -12.46 8.27 -0.86
C ALA A 35 -11.70 9.40 -0.14
N LEU A 36 -10.63 9.05 0.56
CA LEU A 36 -9.76 10.02 1.24
C LEU A 36 -8.70 10.59 0.29
N LYS A 37 -8.29 11.84 0.54
CA LYS A 37 -7.16 12.51 -0.12
C LYS A 37 -6.05 12.74 0.90
N VAL A 38 -4.81 12.63 0.46
CA VAL A 38 -3.65 13.07 1.26
C VAL A 38 -3.56 14.58 1.13
N THR A 39 -3.48 15.29 2.26
CA THR A 39 -3.43 16.76 2.29
C THR A 39 -2.06 17.32 2.64
N ARG A 40 -1.20 16.50 3.25
CA ARG A 40 0.11 16.91 3.77
C ARG A 40 1.07 15.72 3.83
N LEU A 41 2.31 15.95 3.42
CA LEU A 41 3.46 15.05 3.61
C LEU A 41 4.56 15.83 4.32
N ASP A 42 5.09 15.29 5.41
CA ASP A 42 6.17 15.90 6.18
C ASP A 42 7.46 15.07 6.00
N CYS A 43 8.56 15.72 5.66
CA CYS A 43 9.88 15.10 5.61
C CYS A 43 10.45 14.94 7.01
N THR A 44 10.93 13.74 7.34
CA THR A 44 11.44 13.40 8.67
C THR A 44 12.86 13.91 8.94
N GLU A 45 13.52 14.50 7.95
CA GLU A 45 14.95 14.87 8.01
C GLU A 45 15.18 16.40 8.01
N CYS A 46 14.30 17.18 7.37
CA CYS A 46 14.53 18.61 7.14
C CYS A 46 13.30 19.49 7.38
N ASP A 47 12.26 18.96 8.03
CA ASP A 47 11.00 19.66 8.36
C ASP A 47 10.23 20.22 7.15
N THR A 48 10.60 19.83 5.93
CA THR A 48 9.90 20.26 4.71
C THR A 48 8.50 19.65 4.68
N ALA A 49 7.49 20.50 4.54
CA ALA A 49 6.10 20.10 4.40
C ALA A 49 5.60 20.34 2.97
N VAL A 50 5.09 19.29 2.33
CA VAL A 50 4.41 19.37 1.04
C VAL A 50 2.91 19.35 1.30
N ILE A 51 2.21 20.44 0.95
CA ILE A 51 0.78 20.63 1.20
C ILE A 51 0.05 20.73 -0.14
N GLY A 52 -1.07 20.02 -0.27
CA GLY A 52 -1.86 19.99 -1.50
C GLY A 52 -2.89 18.86 -1.47
N GLY A 53 -3.82 18.83 -2.43
CA GLY A 53 -4.79 17.74 -2.55
C GLY A 53 -4.24 16.61 -3.43
N PHE A 54 -3.71 15.56 -2.82
CA PHE A 54 -3.18 14.40 -3.54
C PHE A 54 -4.13 13.22 -3.46
N HIS A 55 -4.33 12.54 -4.58
CA HIS A 55 -5.04 11.26 -4.60
C HIS A 55 -4.13 10.16 -4.07
N LEU A 56 -4.72 9.20 -3.36
CA LEU A 56 -4.00 7.99 -2.98
C LEU A 56 -3.59 7.20 -4.23
N PRO A 57 -2.36 6.70 -4.32
CA PRO A 57 -1.94 5.88 -5.46
C PRO A 57 -2.80 4.61 -5.53
N PRO A 58 -3.01 4.01 -6.72
CA PRO A 58 -3.88 2.84 -6.90
C PRO A 58 -3.61 1.70 -5.90
N LEU A 59 -2.33 1.38 -5.66
CA LEU A 59 -1.93 0.33 -4.72
C LEU A 59 -2.38 0.61 -3.27
N ALA A 60 -2.40 1.88 -2.85
CA ALA A 60 -2.86 2.26 -1.51
C ALA A 60 -4.40 2.23 -1.38
N ARG A 61 -5.12 2.23 -2.51
CA ARG A 61 -6.59 2.15 -2.57
C ARG A 61 -7.10 0.70 -2.56
N LEU A 62 -6.23 -0.29 -2.82
CA LEU A 62 -6.57 -1.71 -2.74
C LEU A 62 -6.93 -2.14 -1.32
N ALA A 63 -7.75 -3.18 -1.19
CA ALA A 63 -7.99 -3.85 0.08
C ALA A 63 -6.68 -4.43 0.65
N SER A 64 -6.58 -4.57 1.98
CA SER A 64 -5.35 -5.07 2.62
C SER A 64 -4.94 -6.47 2.17
N GLU A 65 -5.90 -7.31 1.81
CA GLU A 65 -5.65 -8.66 1.28
C GLU A 65 -5.02 -8.63 -0.11
N ASP A 66 -5.46 -7.71 -0.95
CA ASP A 66 -4.93 -7.53 -2.30
C ASP A 66 -3.54 -6.89 -2.27
N GLN A 67 -3.31 -5.93 -1.37
CA GLN A 67 -1.96 -5.41 -1.11
C GLN A 67 -1.00 -6.53 -0.66
N ALA A 68 -1.46 -7.43 0.23
CA ALA A 68 -0.68 -8.57 0.66
C ALA A 68 -0.41 -9.57 -0.49
N PHE A 69 -1.39 -9.76 -1.39
CA PHE A 69 -1.21 -10.56 -2.59
C PHE A 69 -0.12 -9.98 -3.51
N VAL A 70 -0.15 -8.67 -3.79
CA VAL A 70 0.88 -7.99 -4.60
C VAL A 70 2.26 -8.14 -3.96
N LEU A 71 2.37 -7.91 -2.65
CA LEU A 71 3.64 -8.07 -1.93
C LEU A 71 4.17 -9.50 -2.04
N CYS A 72 3.32 -10.50 -1.85
CA CYS A 72 3.67 -11.91 -2.00
C CYS A 72 4.14 -12.21 -3.43
N PHE A 73 3.43 -11.69 -4.45
CA PHE A 73 3.82 -11.84 -5.85
C PHE A 73 5.22 -11.27 -6.13
N LEU A 74 5.53 -10.09 -5.60
CA LEU A 74 6.88 -9.51 -5.75
C LEU A 74 7.94 -10.30 -4.99
N GLN A 75 7.63 -10.77 -3.78
CA GLN A 75 8.56 -11.56 -2.96
C GLN A 75 8.89 -12.93 -3.57
N THR A 76 7.97 -13.53 -4.32
CA THR A 76 8.19 -14.78 -5.07
C THR A 76 8.76 -14.56 -6.47
N GLY A 77 9.09 -13.31 -6.84
CA GLY A 77 9.57 -12.97 -8.19
C GLY A 77 8.53 -13.23 -9.28
N GLY A 78 7.25 -13.21 -8.93
CA GLY A 78 6.13 -13.50 -9.82
C GLY A 78 5.85 -14.98 -10.06
N ASN A 79 6.42 -15.87 -9.25
CA ASN A 79 6.19 -17.31 -9.40
C ASN A 79 4.81 -17.71 -8.85
N LEU A 80 3.81 -17.72 -9.74
CA LEU A 80 2.45 -18.13 -9.42
C LEU A 80 2.33 -19.58 -8.94
N LYS A 81 3.27 -20.46 -9.26
CA LYS A 81 3.24 -21.84 -8.76
C LYS A 81 3.57 -21.87 -7.26
N ASP A 82 4.67 -21.22 -6.87
CA ASP A 82 5.09 -21.14 -5.47
C ASP A 82 4.03 -20.42 -4.63
N MET A 83 3.41 -19.38 -5.18
CA MET A 83 2.27 -18.73 -4.54
C MET A 83 1.06 -19.67 -4.40
N ALA A 84 0.73 -20.46 -5.42
CA ALA A 84 -0.44 -21.35 -5.35
C ALA A 84 -0.25 -22.40 -4.25
N GLU A 85 0.97 -22.92 -4.12
CA GLU A 85 1.36 -23.80 -3.02
C GLU A 85 1.27 -23.08 -1.65
N HIS A 86 1.75 -21.84 -1.56
CA HIS A 86 1.68 -21.03 -0.33
C HIS A 86 0.24 -20.72 0.11
N TYR A 87 -0.63 -20.36 -0.84
CA TYR A 87 -2.05 -20.06 -0.59
C TYR A 87 -2.93 -21.32 -0.48
N GLY A 88 -2.39 -22.51 -0.76
CA GLY A 88 -3.14 -23.77 -0.72
C GLY A 88 -4.25 -23.87 -1.78
N VAL A 89 -4.08 -23.21 -2.93
CA VAL A 89 -5.07 -23.17 -4.03
C VAL A 89 -4.51 -23.76 -5.31
N SER A 90 -5.39 -24.07 -6.27
CA SER A 90 -4.94 -24.50 -7.60
C SER A 90 -4.30 -23.34 -8.36
N TYR A 91 -3.33 -23.65 -9.24
CA TYR A 91 -2.73 -22.66 -10.13
C TYR A 91 -3.77 -21.87 -10.94
N PRO A 92 -4.80 -22.49 -11.57
CA PRO A 92 -5.87 -21.74 -12.22
C PRO A 92 -6.60 -20.76 -11.30
N THR A 93 -6.88 -21.15 -10.05
CA THR A 93 -7.53 -20.27 -9.06
C THR A 93 -6.67 -19.05 -8.77
N LEU A 94 -5.37 -19.24 -8.55
CA LEU A 94 -4.47 -18.14 -8.25
C LEU A 94 -4.26 -17.21 -9.46
N ARG A 95 -4.18 -17.79 -10.67
CA ARG A 95 -4.09 -17.03 -11.92
C ARG A 95 -5.30 -16.13 -12.11
N ASN A 96 -6.51 -16.67 -11.97
CA ASN A 96 -7.73 -15.88 -12.09
C ASN A 96 -7.73 -14.72 -11.07
N ARG A 97 -7.31 -14.98 -9.83
CA ARG A 97 -7.18 -13.91 -8.81
C ARG A 97 -6.18 -12.82 -9.22
N LEU A 98 -5.05 -13.18 -9.84
CA LEU A 98 -4.10 -12.19 -10.36
C LEU A 98 -4.75 -11.37 -11.47
N ASP A 99 -5.42 -12.02 -12.43
CA ASP A 99 -6.06 -11.36 -13.56
C ASP A 99 -7.16 -10.36 -13.07
N ASP A 100 -8.01 -10.79 -12.13
CA ASP A 100 -9.04 -9.95 -11.49
C ASP A 100 -8.41 -8.72 -10.79
N LEU A 101 -7.26 -8.92 -10.12
CA LEU A 101 -6.56 -7.85 -9.42
C LEU A 101 -5.92 -6.83 -10.37
N VAL A 102 -5.39 -7.29 -11.50
CA VAL A 102 -4.86 -6.42 -12.56
C VAL A 102 -5.98 -5.55 -13.13
N GLU A 103 -7.14 -6.14 -13.46
CA GLU A 103 -8.29 -5.39 -13.96
C GLU A 103 -8.78 -4.34 -12.93
N HIS A 104 -8.81 -4.70 -11.65
CA HIS A 104 -9.15 -3.77 -10.58
C HIS A 104 -8.16 -2.60 -10.51
N LEU A 105 -6.86 -2.86 -10.61
CA LEU A 105 -5.84 -1.81 -10.60
C LEU A 105 -5.96 -0.86 -11.80
N ASP A 106 -6.23 -1.38 -12.98
CA ASP A 106 -6.44 -0.57 -14.18
C ASP A 106 -7.65 0.36 -14.02
N SER A 107 -8.74 -0.11 -13.40
CA SER A 107 -9.92 0.71 -13.10
C SER A 107 -9.60 1.87 -12.15
N LEU A 108 -8.72 1.66 -11.17
CA LEU A 108 -8.29 2.69 -10.22
C LEU A 108 -7.32 3.70 -10.86
N ALA A 109 -6.58 3.30 -11.88
CA ALA A 109 -5.62 4.14 -12.59
C ALA A 109 -6.29 5.05 -13.64
N ALA A 110 -7.40 4.61 -14.23
CA ALA A 110 -8.19 5.38 -15.19
C ALA A 110 -8.91 6.60 -14.56
N ASP A 111 -8.97 6.68 -13.23
CA ASP A 111 -9.60 7.74 -12.43
C ASP A 111 -8.75 9.05 -12.40
N ARG A 112 -7.74 9.17 -13.28
CA ARG A 112 -6.94 10.38 -13.42
C ARG A 112 -7.72 11.36 -14.30
N PRO A 113 -8.06 12.58 -13.83
CA PRO A 113 -8.58 13.59 -14.73
C PRO A 113 -7.49 13.87 -15.77
N GLU A 114 -7.86 13.79 -17.05
CA GLU A 114 -7.04 14.29 -18.16
C GLU A 114 -6.60 15.71 -17.76
N GLU A 115 -5.30 15.96 -17.72
CA GLU A 115 -4.79 17.32 -17.57
C GLU A 115 -5.33 18.12 -18.77
N GLU A 116 -6.32 18.99 -18.53
CA GLU A 116 -6.57 20.15 -19.38
C GLU A 116 -5.24 20.92 -19.40
N LEU A 117 -4.44 20.68 -20.44
CA LEU A 117 -3.35 21.55 -20.84
C LEU A 117 -4.01 22.86 -21.26
N ASP A 118 -4.25 23.73 -20.27
CA ASP A 118 -4.69 25.09 -20.52
C ASP A 118 -3.65 25.74 -21.42
N GLU A 119 -4.07 26.01 -22.65
CA GLU A 119 -3.38 26.80 -23.64
C GLU A 119 -3.03 28.16 -23.00
N ALA A 120 -1.79 28.31 -22.53
CA ALA A 120 -1.26 29.62 -22.19
C ALA A 120 -1.12 30.43 -23.48
N SER A 121 -2.17 31.21 -23.77
CA SER A 121 -2.15 32.36 -24.68
C SER A 121 -1.29 33.50 -24.15
#